data_AF-A0AA96CE94-F1
#
_entry.id   AF-A0AA96CE94-F1
#
_cell.length_a   1.000
_cell.length_b   1.000
_cell.length_c   1.000
_cell.angle_alpha   90.00
_cell.angle_beta   90.00
_cell.angle_gamma   90.00
#
_symmetry.space_group_name_H-M   'P 1'
#
loop_
_entity.id
_entity.type
_entity.pdbx_description
1 polymer ?
#
loop_
_entity_poly.entity_id
_entity_poly.type
_entity_poly.pdbx_seq_one_letter_code
_entity_poly.pdbx_strand_id
1 'polypeptide(L)' 'MAEIINLRRARKQRARQDAEDQAQQNRIAFGRSKAERSLSEAERDKAARELDGHRLDGDAPKR' A
#
# COMPACT_ATOMS: atom_id res chain seq x y z
N MET A 1 -9.06 -47.82 8.14
CA MET A 1 -9.33 -46.59 8.93
C MET A 1 -9.45 -45.45 7.94
N ALA A 2 -10.58 -44.74 7.93
CA ALA A 2 -10.75 -43.57 7.07
C ALA A 2 -10.24 -42.34 7.81
N GLU A 3 -9.38 -41.56 7.16
CA GLU A 3 -8.90 -40.30 7.70
C GLU A 3 -10.01 -39.24 7.56
N ILE A 4 -10.55 -38.78 8.69
CA ILE A 4 -11.63 -37.80 8.70
C ILE A 4 -11.01 -36.41 8.53
N ILE A 5 -10.97 -35.93 7.30
CA ILE A 5 -10.40 -34.62 6.98
C ILE A 5 -11.47 -33.54 7.11
N ASN A 6 -11.16 -32.48 7.85
CA ASN A 6 -12.06 -31.33 7.95
C ASN A 6 -11.95 -30.44 6.71
N LEU A 7 -12.91 -30.58 5.79
CA LEU A 7 -12.95 -29.83 4.53
C LEU A 7 -13.00 -28.30 4.73
N ARG A 8 -13.59 -27.81 5.83
CA ARG A 8 -13.61 -26.36 6.12
C ARG A 8 -12.22 -25.83 6.40
N ARG A 9 -11.39 -26.57 7.15
CA ARG A 9 -9.99 -26.22 7.41
C ARG A 9 -9.17 -26.25 6.12
N ALA A 10 -9.34 -27.29 5.31
CA ALA A 10 -8.66 -27.41 4.02
C ALA A 10 -9.00 -26.24 3.08
N ARG A 11 -10.28 -25.88 2.94
CA ARG A 11 -10.70 -24.71 2.15
C ARG A 11 -10.12 -23.40 2.68
N LYS A 12 -10.10 -23.21 4.00
CA LYS A 12 -9.52 -22.00 4.62
C LYS A 12 -8.02 -21.90 4.37
N GLN A 13 -7.30 -23.02 4.43
CA GLN A 13 -5.88 -23.05 4.14
C GLN A 13 -5.61 -22.69 2.67
N ARG A 14 -6.39 -23.26 1.74
CA ARG A 14 -6.26 -22.94 0.32
C ARG A 14 -6.52 -21.45 0.05
N ALA A 15 -7.59 -20.88 0.62
CA ALA A 15 -7.88 -19.47 0.49
C ALA A 15 -6.75 -18.55 1.04
N ARG A 16 -6.03 -18.98 2.08
CA ARG A 16 -4.87 -18.25 2.59
C ARG A 16 -3.68 -18.34 1.63
N GLN A 17 -3.41 -19.52 1.09
CA GLN A 17 -2.35 -19.72 0.09
C GLN A 17 -2.60 -18.89 -1.16
N ASP A 18 -3.81 -18.92 -1.70
CA ASP A 18 -4.19 -18.12 -2.88
C ASP A 18 -3.99 -16.61 -2.61
N ALA A 19 -4.31 -16.14 -1.40
CA ALA A 19 -4.09 -14.75 -1.01
C ALA A 19 -2.60 -14.39 -0.85
N GLU A 20 -1.78 -15.31 -0.34
CA GLU A 20 -0.33 -15.14 -0.21
C GLU A 20 0.35 -15.09 -1.59
N ASP A 21 -0.05 -15.96 -2.52
CA ASP A 21 0.43 -16.00 -3.90
C ASP A 21 0.08 -14.70 -4.63
N GLN A 22 -1.16 -14.22 -4.49
CA GLN A 22 -1.56 -12.96 -5.09
C GLN A 22 -0.82 -11.77 -4.45
N ALA A 23 -0.58 -11.80 -3.13
CA ALA A 23 0.26 -10.79 -2.48
C ALA A 23 1.69 -10.82 -3.01
N GLN A 24 2.26 -12.00 -3.29
CA GLN A 24 3.58 -12.13 -3.90
C GLN A 24 3.61 -11.58 -5.32
N GLN A 25 2.63 -11.92 -6.15
CA GLN A 25 2.48 -11.37 -7.50
C GLN A 25 2.37 -9.85 -7.47
N ASN A 26 1.59 -9.28 -6.54
CA ASN A 26 1.47 -7.83 -6.37
C ASN A 26 2.79 -7.19 -5.92
N ARG A 27 3.58 -7.84 -5.06
CA ARG A 27 4.92 -7.36 -4.68
C ARG A 27 5.86 -7.29 -5.88
N ILE A 28 5.82 -8.30 -6.76
CA ILE A 28 6.65 -8.34 -7.97
C ILE A 28 6.15 -7.31 -9.00
N ALA A 29 4.85 -7.32 -9.30
CA ALA A 29 4.26 -6.49 -10.36
C ALA A 29 4.32 -4.99 -10.06
N PHE A 30 4.10 -4.61 -8.80
CA PHE A 30 4.04 -3.19 -8.42
C PHE A 30 5.28 -2.70 -7.68
N GLY A 31 6.20 -3.59 -7.29
CA GLY A 31 7.47 -3.27 -6.63
C GLY A 31 7.36 -2.63 -5.24
N ARG A 32 6.15 -2.18 -4.84
CA ARG A 32 5.84 -1.54 -3.57
C ARG A 32 4.49 -2.02 -3.06
N SER A 33 4.41 -2.30 -1.76
CA SER A 33 3.17 -2.65 -1.09
C SER A 33 2.20 -1.45 -1.07
N LYS A 34 0.91 -1.73 -0.82
CA LYS A 34 -0.08 -0.65 -0.63
C LYS A 34 0.28 0.28 0.54
N ALA A 35 0.84 -0.28 1.61
CA ALA A 35 1.26 0.48 2.78
C ALA A 35 2.42 1.44 2.44
N GLU A 36 3.42 0.97 1.71
CA GLU A 36 4.55 1.79 1.26
C GLU A 36 4.11 2.91 0.31
N ARG A 37 3.20 2.60 -0.63
CA ARG A 37 2.62 3.63 -1.52
C ARG A 37 1.89 4.71 -0.74
N SER A 38 1.02 4.31 0.20
CA SER A 38 0.27 5.24 1.03
C SER A 38 1.19 6.09 1.93
N LEU A 39 2.26 5.50 2.45
CA LEU A 39 3.26 6.25 3.24
C LEU A 39 3.97 7.29 2.36
N SER A 40 4.46 6.89 1.19
CA SER A 40 5.12 7.81 0.26
C SER A 40 4.19 8.93 -0.24
N GLU A 41 2.90 8.64 -0.46
CA GLU A 41 1.90 9.66 -0.79
C GLU A 41 1.71 10.65 0.36
N ALA A 42 1.54 10.16 1.59
CA ALA A 42 1.40 11.02 2.77
C ALA A 42 2.64 11.89 3.02
N GLU A 43 3.84 11.35 2.80
CA GLU A 43 5.11 12.10 2.89
C GLU A 43 5.18 13.20 1.84
N ARG A 44 4.79 12.92 0.60
CA ARG A 44 4.73 13.92 -0.48
C ARG A 44 3.72 15.01 -0.19
N ASP A 45 2.53 14.65 0.29
CA ASP A 45 1.49 15.62 0.64
C ASP A 45 1.94 16.53 1.78
N LYS A 46 2.63 15.96 2.78
CA LYS A 46 3.22 16.74 3.87
C LYS A 46 4.29 17.71 3.34
N ALA A 47 5.21 17.22 2.51
CA ALA A 47 6.25 18.05 1.91
C ALA A 47 5.67 19.16 1.03
N ALA A 48 4.62 18.87 0.25
CA ALA A 48 3.91 19.86 -0.57
C ALA A 48 3.28 20.95 0.31
N ARG A 49 2.59 20.58 1.39
CA ARG A 49 2.02 21.55 2.33
C ARG A 49 3.06 22.39 3.04
N GLU A 50 4.20 21.80 3.41
CA GLU A 50 5.32 22.54 3.98
C GLU A 50 5.88 23.56 2.99
N LEU A 51 6.12 23.14 1.73
CA LEU A 51 6.57 24.05 0.67
C LEU A 51 5.58 25.17 0.39
N ASP A 52 4.28 24.86 0.32
CA ASP A 52 3.22 25.85 0.12
C ASP A 52 3.14 26.83 1.30
N GLY A 53 3.25 26.35 2.55
CA GLY A 53 3.27 27.19 3.74
C GLY A 53 4.54 28.07 3.87
N HIS A 54 5.65 27.64 3.27
CA HIS A 54 6.89 28.41 3.18
C HIS A 54 6.99 29.27 1.92
N ARG A 55 5.99 29.23 1.04
CA ARG A 55 5.93 30.08 -0.14
C ARG A 55 5.70 31.51 0.32
N LEU A 56 6.74 32.33 0.23
CA LEU A 56 6.59 33.77 0.35
C LEU A 56 6.00 34.25 -0.98
N ASP A 57 4.78 34.80 -0.98
CA ASP A 57 4.16 35.48 -2.13
C ASP A 57 4.88 36.81 -2.44
N GLY A 58 6.21 36.75 -2.56
CA GLY A 58 7.13 37.87 -2.71
C GLY A 58 7.40 38.28 -4.16
N ASP A 59 6.75 37.63 -5.13
CA ASP A 59 6.86 38.00 -6.55
C ASP A 59 5.61 38.75 -7.05
N ALA A 60 4.90 39.41 -6.14
CA ALA A 60 3.99 40.49 -6.51
C ALA A 60 4.82 41.76 -6.71
N PRO A 61 4.86 42.36 -7.93
CA PRO A 61 5.61 43.59 -8.14
C PRO A 61 4.97 44.69 -7.29
N LYS A 62 5.74 45.22 -6.33
CA LYS A 62 5.36 46.40 -5.55
C LYS A 62 5.06 47.55 -6.53
N ARG A 63 3.81 48.00 -6.56
CA ARG A 63 3.42 49.33 -7.07
C ARG A 63 3.36 50.30 -5.91
#